data_AF-A0A3M6UMD3-F1
#
_entry.id   AF-A0A3M6UMD3-F1
#
_cell.length_a   1.000
_cell.length_b   1.000
_cell.length_c   1.000
_cell.angle_alpha   90.00
_cell.angle_beta   90.00
_cell.angle_gamma   90.00
#
_symmetry.space_group_name_H-M   'P 1'
#
loop_
_entity.id
_entity.type
_entity.pdbx_description
1 polymer ?
#
loop_
_entity_poly.entity_id
_entity_poly.type
_entity_poly.pdbx_seq_one_letter_code
_entity_poly.pdbx_strand_id
1 'polypeptide(L)'
;MLSRLFHINNPSCGESEAEGQESTSSLLFDADIVTGIDKILLCGPPEVGKTSLLFETALSFADEGKHVLFICPKKLSKLPLLAHGRTQPSSVTLKNIQMVYLETKEEFLNYMASIHMSTARVSHAIIVDNIDAYFPANMRNEDLSLVAKIFALTVDAFLFQKSKQMFGNYML
;
A
#
# COMPACT_ATOMS: atom_id res chain seq x y z
N MET A 1 -12.07 -11.63 -3.11
CA MET A 1 -12.77 -10.90 -2.04
C MET A 1 -12.77 -9.40 -2.36
N LEU A 2 -11.60 -8.76 -2.45
CA LEU A 2 -11.45 -7.40 -3.02
C LEU A 2 -11.88 -7.30 -4.49
N SER A 3 -11.81 -8.41 -5.23
CA SER A 3 -12.31 -8.49 -6.61
C SER A 3 -13.79 -8.13 -6.75
N ARG A 4 -14.62 -8.35 -5.73
CA ARG A 4 -16.03 -7.93 -5.75
C ARG A 4 -16.20 -6.44 -5.49
N LEU A 5 -15.36 -5.87 -4.63
CA LEU A 5 -15.39 -4.45 -4.28
C LEU A 5 -14.89 -3.57 -5.43
N PHE A 6 -13.90 -4.07 -6.17
CA PHE A 6 -13.22 -3.34 -7.23
C PHE A 6 -13.54 -3.87 -8.63
N HIS A 7 -14.57 -4.71 -8.75
CA HIS A 7 -14.95 -5.39 -10.01
C HIS A 7 -13.76 -5.98 -10.77
N ILE A 8 -12.81 -6.58 -10.05
CA ILE A 8 -11.64 -7.24 -10.66
C ILE A 8 -12.09 -8.62 -11.09
N ASN A 9 -12.08 -8.87 -12.40
CA ASN A 9 -12.38 -10.18 -12.96
C ASN A 9 -11.44 -11.22 -12.33
N ASN A 10 -12.02 -12.21 -11.63
CA ASN A 10 -11.22 -13.37 -11.21
C ASN A 10 -10.86 -14.15 -12.48
N PRO A 11 -9.58 -14.48 -12.72
CA PRO A 11 -9.23 -15.31 -13.87
C PRO A 11 -9.89 -16.68 -13.70
N SER A 12 -10.87 -16.99 -14.56
CA SER A 12 -11.38 -18.34 -14.73
C SER A 12 -10.27 -19.17 -15.38
N CYS A 13 -9.83 -20.22 -14.70
CA CYS A 13 -8.88 -21.16 -15.26
C CYS A 13 -9.56 -21.91 -16.42
N GLY A 14 -9.16 -21.61 -17.65
CA GLY A 14 -9.55 -22.34 -18.86
C GLY A 14 -10.75 -21.75 -19.61
N GLU A 15 -10.49 -20.92 -20.62
CA GLU A 15 -10.83 -21.15 -22.03
C GLU A 15 -10.53 -19.86 -22.82
N SER A 16 -9.93 -20.05 -23.98
CA SER A 16 -9.47 -19.00 -24.89
C SER A 16 -10.62 -18.54 -25.77
N GLU A 17 -11.13 -17.33 -25.59
CA GLU A 17 -11.76 -16.57 -26.68
C GLU A 17 -11.37 -15.10 -26.60
N ALA A 18 -10.97 -14.57 -27.75
CA ALA A 18 -10.41 -13.25 -27.93
C ALA A 18 -11.53 -12.26 -28.22
N GLU A 19 -11.94 -11.47 -27.22
CA GLU A 19 -12.71 -10.24 -27.46
C GLU A 19 -12.29 -9.12 -26.50
N GLY A 20 -11.99 -7.96 -27.08
CA GLY A 20 -12.00 -6.62 -26.46
C GLY A 20 -11.35 -6.47 -25.08
N GLN A 21 -10.02 -6.34 -25.03
CA GLN A 21 -9.35 -5.81 -23.84
C GLN A 21 -9.65 -4.32 -23.66
N GLU A 22 -10.79 -4.02 -23.05
CA GLU A 22 -11.05 -2.71 -22.47
C GLU A 22 -10.28 -2.65 -21.14
N SER A 23 -9.23 -1.82 -21.11
CA SER A 23 -8.32 -1.68 -19.97
C SER A 23 -9.07 -1.27 -18.70
N THR A 24 -9.38 -2.26 -17.85
CA THR A 24 -10.07 -2.11 -16.56
C THR A 24 -9.26 -1.32 -15.51
N SER A 25 -8.11 -0.75 -15.88
CA SER A 25 -7.27 0.08 -15.02
C SER A 25 -7.84 1.48 -14.77
N SER A 26 -8.72 1.98 -15.66
CA SER A 26 -9.22 3.36 -15.59
C SER A 26 -10.28 3.60 -14.53
N LEU A 27 -11.05 2.58 -14.12
CA LEU A 27 -12.27 2.80 -13.32
C LEU A 27 -12.09 2.82 -11.79
N LEU A 28 -10.87 2.61 -11.27
CA LEU A 28 -10.67 2.48 -9.82
C LEU A 28 -10.19 3.74 -9.10
N PHE A 29 -9.67 4.73 -9.83
CA PHE A 29 -9.09 5.94 -9.22
C PHE A 29 -9.48 7.27 -9.88
N ASP A 30 -10.41 7.26 -10.85
CA ASP A 30 -10.85 8.44 -11.62
C ASP A 30 -11.80 9.39 -10.86
N ALA A 31 -11.83 9.32 -9.52
CA ALA A 31 -12.47 10.35 -8.71
C ALA A 31 -11.44 11.46 -8.45
N ASP A 32 -11.43 12.47 -9.33
CA ASP A 32 -10.73 13.75 -9.20
C ASP A 32 -9.35 13.62 -8.54
N ILE A 33 -8.34 13.26 -9.34
CA ILE A 33 -6.94 13.29 -8.94
C ILE A 33 -6.63 14.70 -8.44
N VAL A 34 -6.60 14.88 -7.12
CA VAL A 34 -5.86 15.97 -6.49
C VAL A 34 -4.45 15.85 -7.03
N THR A 35 -4.07 16.79 -7.88
CA THR A 35 -2.85 16.74 -8.68
C THR A 35 -1.64 16.44 -7.80
N GLY A 36 -1.06 15.24 -7.98
CA GLY A 36 0.21 14.83 -7.37
C GLY A 36 0.18 13.77 -6.27
N ILE A 37 -0.87 12.93 -6.15
CA ILE A 37 -0.83 11.74 -5.27
C ILE A 37 -1.36 10.52 -6.00
N ASP A 38 -0.46 9.58 -6.27
CA ASP A 38 -0.82 8.29 -6.86
C ASP A 38 -1.28 7.33 -5.76
N LYS A 39 -2.46 6.75 -5.96
CA LYS A 39 -3.03 5.70 -5.10
C LYS A 39 -3.10 4.43 -5.94
N ILE A 40 -2.44 3.38 -5.50
CA ILE A 40 -2.33 2.13 -6.26
C ILE A 40 -2.73 0.97 -5.36
N LEU A 41 -3.58 0.10 -5.88
CA LEU A 41 -3.96 -1.15 -5.23
C LEU A 41 -3.42 -2.34 -6.05
N LEU A 42 -2.55 -3.13 -5.45
CA LEU A 42 -2.04 -4.36 -6.06
C LEU A 42 -2.95 -5.54 -5.70
N CYS A 43 -3.60 -6.12 -6.71
CA CYS A 43 -4.48 -7.27 -6.54
C CYS A 43 -3.93 -8.51 -7.26
N GLY A 44 -4.16 -9.68 -6.68
CA GLY A 44 -3.81 -10.95 -7.30
C GLY A 44 -4.03 -12.15 -6.37
N PRO A 45 -4.03 -13.38 -6.91
CA PRO A 45 -4.17 -14.61 -6.12
C PRO A 45 -3.14 -14.71 -4.98
N PRO A 46 -3.36 -15.58 -3.96
CA PRO A 46 -2.33 -15.84 -2.97
C PRO A 46 -1.04 -16.33 -3.62
N GLU A 47 0.10 -16.05 -2.98
CA GLU A 47 1.42 -16.60 -3.36
C GLU A 47 2.00 -16.18 -4.73
N VAL A 48 1.38 -15.23 -5.45
CA VAL A 48 1.92 -14.69 -6.73
C VAL A 48 3.04 -13.65 -6.56
N GLY A 49 3.63 -13.51 -5.37
CA GLY A 49 4.75 -12.59 -5.13
C GLY A 49 4.38 -11.13 -4.84
N LYS A 50 3.12 -10.80 -4.51
CA LYS A 50 2.67 -9.42 -4.18
C LYS A 50 3.54 -8.74 -3.12
N THR A 51 3.81 -9.42 -2.00
CA THR A 51 4.69 -8.91 -0.94
C THR A 51 6.10 -8.60 -1.46
N SER A 52 6.62 -9.44 -2.36
CA SER A 52 7.95 -9.22 -2.96
C SER A 52 7.95 -8.00 -3.87
N LEU A 53 6.91 -7.82 -4.70
CA LEU A 53 6.75 -6.64 -5.54
C LEU A 53 6.60 -5.35 -4.70
N LEU A 54 5.76 -5.36 -3.67
CA LEU A 54 5.59 -4.21 -2.78
C LEU A 54 6.89 -3.85 -2.03
N PHE A 55 7.62 -4.86 -1.56
CA PHE A 55 8.90 -4.64 -0.90
C PHE A 55 9.95 -4.09 -1.87
N GLU A 56 9.92 -4.54 -3.12
CA GLU A 56 10.83 -4.03 -4.14
C GLU A 56 10.53 -2.58 -4.55
N THR A 57 9.25 -2.20 -4.58
CA THR A 57 8.84 -0.80 -4.69
C THR A 57 9.40 0.03 -3.53
N ALA A 58 9.30 -0.49 -2.29
CA ALA A 58 9.85 0.19 -1.12
C ALA A 58 11.37 0.39 -1.22
N LEU A 59 12.09 -0.63 -1.70
CA LEU A 59 13.52 -0.57 -1.92
C LEU A 59 13.90 0.45 -3.01
N SER A 60 13.09 0.57 -4.06
CA SER A 60 13.32 1.53 -5.14
C SER A 60 13.22 2.98 -4.64
N PHE A 61 12.21 3.30 -3.83
CA PHE A 61 12.13 4.59 -3.13
C PHE A 61 13.32 4.81 -2.19
N ALA A 62 13.70 3.78 -1.43
CA ALA A 62 14.78 3.85 -0.46
C ALA A 62 16.16 4.11 -1.09
N ASP A 63 16.41 3.55 -2.28
CA ASP A 63 17.63 3.80 -3.06
C ASP A 63 17.74 5.25 -3.53
N GLU A 64 16.60 5.90 -3.78
CA GLU A 64 16.53 7.34 -4.06
C GLU A 64 16.66 8.21 -2.79
N GLY A 65 16.95 7.60 -1.64
CA GLY A 65 17.05 8.29 -0.36
C GLY A 65 15.70 8.66 0.27
N LYS A 66 14.58 8.19 -0.30
CA LYS A 66 13.24 8.51 0.21
C LYS A 66 12.86 7.57 1.34
N HIS A 67 12.30 8.14 2.41
CA HIS A 67 11.75 7.38 3.52
C HIS A 67 10.43 6.70 3.15
N VAL A 68 10.31 5.41 3.46
CA VAL A 68 9.11 4.59 3.19
C VAL A 68 8.59 4.01 4.49
N LEU A 69 7.28 4.14 4.72
CA LEU A 69 6.57 3.42 5.76
C LEU A 69 5.99 2.14 5.16
N PHE A 70 6.53 0.99 5.56
CA PHE A 70 6.07 -0.32 5.11
C PHE A 70 5.30 -1.02 6.23
N ILE A 71 4.00 -1.21 6.03
CA ILE A 71 3.09 -1.81 7.00
C ILE A 71 2.75 -3.22 6.56
N CYS A 72 2.77 -4.17 7.50
CA CYS A 72 2.29 -5.52 7.25
C CYS A 72 1.65 -6.12 8.51
N PRO A 73 0.70 -7.06 8.39
CA PRO A 73 0.03 -7.63 9.57
C PRO A 73 0.92 -8.50 10.45
N LYS A 74 1.96 -9.11 9.86
CA LYS A 74 2.83 -10.08 10.53
C LYS A 74 4.28 -9.83 10.20
N LYS A 75 5.14 -10.19 11.14
CA LYS A 75 6.59 -10.10 10.95
C LYS A 75 7.04 -10.97 9.78
N LEU A 76 7.79 -10.37 8.86
CA LEU A 76 8.43 -11.11 7.77
C LEU A 76 9.49 -12.04 8.37
N SER A 77 9.32 -13.34 8.15
CA SER A 77 10.26 -14.37 8.64
C SER A 77 11.54 -14.45 7.81
N LYS A 78 11.48 -13.96 6.58
CA LYS A 78 12.57 -13.92 5.60
C LYS A 78 12.39 -12.68 4.73
N LEU A 79 13.51 -12.18 4.20
CA LEU A 79 13.47 -11.06 3.25
C LEU A 79 12.64 -11.49 2.02
N PRO A 80 11.70 -10.65 1.55
CA PRO A 80 10.97 -10.93 0.32
C PRO A 80 11.93 -11.10 -0.87
N LEU A 81 11.46 -11.82 -1.89
CA LEU A 81 12.26 -12.07 -3.10
C LEU A 81 12.57 -10.73 -3.78
N LEU A 82 13.81 -10.59 -4.24
CA LEU A 82 14.24 -9.40 -4.97
C LEU A 82 14.04 -9.61 -6.47
N ALA A 83 13.88 -8.51 -7.21
CA ALA A 83 13.83 -8.57 -8.67
C ALA A 83 15.09 -9.20 -9.25
N HIS A 84 14.96 -9.84 -10.41
CA HIS A 84 16.07 -10.50 -11.07
C HIS A 84 17.18 -9.49 -11.40
N GLY A 85 18.43 -9.81 -11.03
CA GLY A 85 19.57 -8.91 -11.23
C GLY A 85 19.72 -7.80 -10.17
N ARG A 86 18.78 -7.66 -9.21
CA ARG A 86 18.92 -6.72 -8.11
C ARG A 86 20.03 -7.17 -7.16
N THR A 87 20.94 -6.27 -6.82
CA THR A 87 21.90 -6.49 -5.73
C THR A 87 21.21 -6.47 -4.37
N GLN A 88 21.80 -7.14 -3.38
CA GLN A 88 21.31 -7.09 -2.00
C GLN A 88 21.28 -5.63 -1.49
N PRO A 89 20.19 -5.20 -0.83
CA PRO A 89 20.06 -3.83 -0.38
C PRO A 89 21.08 -3.51 0.71
N SER A 90 21.68 -2.32 0.62
CA SER A 90 22.63 -1.86 1.62
C SER A 90 21.93 -1.57 2.96
N SER A 91 22.68 -1.54 4.05
CA SER A 91 22.14 -1.12 5.35
C SER A 91 21.66 0.34 5.34
N VAL A 92 22.22 1.18 4.47
CA VAL A 92 21.80 2.57 4.26
C VAL A 92 20.44 2.62 3.59
N THR A 93 20.24 1.85 2.51
CA THR A 93 18.94 1.69 1.84
C THR A 93 17.88 1.19 2.85
N LEU A 94 18.17 0.12 3.58
CA LEU A 94 17.21 -0.46 4.52
C LEU A 94 16.82 0.49 5.66
N LYS A 95 17.72 1.39 6.09
CA LYS A 95 17.40 2.43 7.10
C LYS A 95 16.35 3.44 6.63
N ASN A 96 16.12 3.54 5.32
CA ASN A 96 15.07 4.39 4.78
C ASN A 96 13.70 3.72 4.80
N ILE A 97 13.61 2.42 5.09
CA ILE A 97 12.35 1.68 5.18
C ILE A 97 12.00 1.44 6.64
N GLN A 98 10.95 2.08 7.12
CA GLN A 98 10.36 1.82 8.42
C GLN A 98 9.36 0.68 8.31
N MET A 99 9.72 -0.47 8.85
CA MET A 99 8.84 -1.63 8.98
C MET A 99 7.93 -1.48 10.22
N VAL A 100 6.62 -1.59 10.02
CA VAL A 100 5.62 -1.57 11.09
C VAL A 100 4.71 -2.78 10.97
N TYR A 101 4.50 -3.47 12.08
CA TYR A 101 3.70 -4.68 12.15
C TYR A 101 2.43 -4.41 12.95
N LEU A 102 1.27 -4.46 12.30
CA LEU A 102 -0.03 -4.14 12.90
C LEU A 102 -0.97 -5.32 12.66
N GLU A 103 -1.20 -6.15 13.67
CA GLU A 103 -1.90 -7.43 13.51
C GLU A 103 -3.41 -7.26 13.38
N THR A 104 -3.96 -6.23 14.04
CA THR A 104 -5.40 -5.99 14.12
C THR A 104 -5.82 -4.74 13.35
N LYS A 105 -7.09 -4.69 12.95
CA LYS A 105 -7.66 -3.48 12.32
C LYS A 105 -7.65 -2.30 13.30
N GLU A 106 -7.83 -2.55 14.60
CA GLU A 106 -7.77 -1.53 15.64
C GLU A 106 -6.37 -0.92 15.74
N GLU A 107 -5.32 -1.75 15.73
CA GLU A 107 -3.92 -1.29 15.66
C GLU A 107 -3.66 -0.46 14.42
N PHE A 108 -4.14 -0.91 13.25
CA PHE A 108 -4.02 -0.17 12.00
C PHE A 108 -4.64 1.22 12.09
N LEU A 109 -5.91 1.30 12.51
CA LEU A 109 -6.64 2.55 12.62
C LEU A 109 -5.99 3.51 13.63
N ASN A 110 -5.58 2.99 14.79
CA ASN A 110 -4.90 3.79 15.82
C ASN A 110 -3.54 4.30 15.34
N TYR A 111 -2.78 3.47 14.63
CA TYR A 111 -1.50 3.86 14.08
C TYR A 111 -1.66 4.97 13.02
N MET A 112 -2.62 4.84 12.10
CA MET A 112 -2.93 5.91 11.13
C MET A 112 -3.30 7.21 11.84
N ALA A 113 -4.18 7.16 12.85
CA ALA A 113 -4.55 8.34 13.63
C ALA A 113 -3.34 8.97 14.35
N SER A 114 -2.44 8.15 14.89
CA SER A 114 -1.25 8.62 15.62
C SER A 114 -0.27 9.41 14.75
N ILE A 115 -0.27 9.19 13.42
CA ILE A 115 0.57 9.94 12.47
C ILE A 115 0.25 11.45 12.53
N HIS A 116 -1.00 11.82 12.82
CA HIS A 116 -1.42 13.22 12.95
C HIS A 116 -0.84 13.91 14.20
N MET A 117 -0.59 13.14 15.26
CA MET A 117 -0.06 13.63 16.53
C MET A 117 1.47 13.62 16.58
N SER A 118 2.09 12.79 15.74
CA SER A 118 3.52 12.54 15.80
C SER A 118 4.33 13.64 15.10
N THR A 119 5.44 14.06 15.72
CA THR A 119 6.51 14.84 15.09
C THR A 119 7.54 13.97 14.38
N ALA A 120 7.27 12.66 14.26
CA ALA A 120 8.17 11.70 13.66
C ALA A 120 8.52 12.03 12.20
N ARG A 121 9.58 11.34 11.74
CA ARG A 121 10.10 11.39 10.39
C ARG A 121 8.99 11.21 9.36
N VAL A 122 9.03 12.07 8.34
CA VAL A 122 8.02 12.11 7.28
C VAL A 122 8.32 11.05 6.23
N SER A 123 7.32 10.24 5.89
CA SER A 123 7.43 9.21 4.85
C SER A 123 7.00 9.79 3.50
N HIS A 124 7.74 9.45 2.44
CA HIS A 124 7.45 9.82 1.06
C HIS A 124 6.49 8.83 0.39
N ALA A 125 6.38 7.62 0.96
CA ALA A 125 5.43 6.61 0.54
C ALA A 125 4.94 5.82 1.76
N ILE A 126 3.66 5.43 1.74
CA ILE A 126 3.07 4.45 2.65
C ILE A 126 2.70 3.23 1.81
N ILE A 127 3.26 2.07 2.16
CA ILE A 127 3.00 0.80 1.49
C ILE A 127 2.38 -0.14 2.52
N VAL A 128 1.19 -0.65 2.23
CA VAL A 128 0.47 -1.59 3.09
C VAL A 128 0.40 -2.94 2.40
N ASP A 129 1.16 -3.91 2.89
CA ASP A 129 1.07 -5.30 2.43
C ASP A 129 -0.10 -6.01 3.09
N ASN A 130 -0.75 -6.90 2.33
CA ASN A 130 -1.84 -7.77 2.81
C ASN A 130 -2.95 -7.02 3.56
N ILE A 131 -3.38 -5.86 3.03
CA ILE A 131 -4.41 -4.99 3.63
C ILE A 131 -5.75 -5.71 3.85
N ASP A 132 -6.02 -6.76 3.07
CA ASP A 132 -7.17 -7.62 3.20
C ASP A 132 -7.23 -8.40 4.53
N ALA A 133 -6.11 -8.53 5.24
CA ALA A 133 -6.09 -9.09 6.59
C ALA A 133 -6.88 -8.27 7.62
N TYR A 134 -7.11 -6.97 7.35
CA TYR A 134 -7.89 -6.10 8.23
C TYR A 134 -9.40 -6.19 7.99
N PHE A 135 -9.82 -6.95 6.97
CA PHE A 135 -11.23 -7.08 6.59
C PHE A 135 -11.84 -8.36 7.16
N PRO A 136 -13.15 -8.36 7.47
CA PRO A 136 -13.83 -9.58 7.90
C PRO A 136 -13.87 -10.60 6.77
N ALA A 137 -13.53 -11.87 7.03
CA ALA A 137 -13.43 -12.93 6.01
C ALA A 137 -14.68 -13.04 5.10
N ASN A 138 -15.87 -12.78 5.65
CA ASN A 138 -17.14 -12.75 4.92
C ASN A 138 -17.70 -11.33 4.90
N MET A 139 -17.19 -10.50 3.99
CA MET A 139 -17.66 -9.12 3.83
C MET A 139 -19.15 -9.05 3.49
N ARG A 140 -19.87 -8.29 4.30
CA ARG A 140 -21.25 -7.84 4.10
C ARG A 140 -21.26 -6.35 3.74
N ASN A 141 -22.41 -5.84 3.30
CA ASN A 141 -22.55 -4.40 2.97
C ASN A 141 -22.22 -3.48 4.16
N GLU A 142 -22.49 -3.92 5.39
CA GLU A 142 -22.13 -3.16 6.60
C GLU A 142 -20.61 -3.01 6.81
N ASP A 143 -19.82 -3.95 6.28
CA ASP A 143 -18.35 -3.93 6.39
C ASP A 143 -17.70 -2.94 5.41
N LEU A 144 -18.44 -2.47 4.40
CA LEU A 144 -17.94 -1.44 3.48
C LEU A 144 -17.52 -0.17 4.20
N SER A 145 -18.20 0.17 5.30
CA SER A 145 -17.85 1.31 6.16
C SER A 145 -16.45 1.16 6.76
N LEU A 146 -16.10 -0.04 7.23
CA LEU A 146 -14.77 -0.33 7.77
C LEU A 146 -13.69 -0.24 6.68
N VAL A 147 -13.96 -0.82 5.50
CA VAL A 147 -13.01 -0.78 4.38
C VAL A 147 -12.77 0.66 3.92
N ALA A 148 -13.84 1.43 3.74
CA ALA A 148 -13.76 2.86 3.42
C ALA A 148 -12.97 3.63 4.48
N LYS A 149 -13.19 3.34 5.77
CA LYS A 149 -12.46 3.96 6.88
C LYS A 149 -10.95 3.66 6.83
N ILE A 150 -10.56 2.42 6.57
CA ILE A 150 -9.15 2.02 6.44
C ILE A 150 -8.49 2.80 5.29
N PHE A 151 -9.10 2.84 4.11
CA PHE A 151 -8.55 3.58 2.97
C PHE A 151 -8.52 5.09 3.22
N ALA A 152 -9.61 5.66 3.74
CA ALA A 152 -9.71 7.09 4.02
C ALA A 152 -8.64 7.55 5.00
N LEU A 153 -8.45 6.83 6.12
CA LEU A 153 -7.42 7.18 7.10
C LEU A 153 -6.01 6.97 6.57
N THR A 154 -5.78 5.98 5.71
CA THR A 154 -4.46 5.79 5.07
C THR A 154 -4.12 6.99 4.18
N VAL A 155 -5.08 7.45 3.37
CA VAL A 155 -4.92 8.61 2.50
C VAL A 155 -4.76 9.89 3.31
N ASP A 156 -5.57 10.08 4.35
CA ASP A 156 -5.52 11.25 5.24
C ASP A 156 -4.18 11.35 5.98
N ALA A 157 -3.70 10.24 6.55
CA ALA A 157 -2.40 10.17 7.23
C ALA A 157 -1.24 10.50 6.26
N PHE A 158 -1.29 9.99 5.03
CA PHE A 158 -0.30 10.31 4.00
C PHE A 158 -0.36 11.79 3.59
N LEU A 159 -1.55 12.33 3.36
CA LEU A 159 -1.75 13.75 3.03
C LEU A 159 -1.19 14.67 4.11
N PHE A 160 -1.44 14.33 5.37
CA PHE A 160 -0.90 15.07 6.50
C PHE A 160 0.63 15.05 6.50
N GLN A 161 1.25 13.87 6.29
CA GLN A 161 2.70 13.76 6.13
C GLN A 161 3.21 14.61 4.97
N LYS A 162 2.59 14.51 3.79
CA LYS A 162 2.97 15.30 2.60
C LYS A 162 2.91 16.80 2.87
N SER A 163 1.89 17.28 3.59
CA SER A 163 1.80 18.71 3.95
C SER A 163 2.99 19.16 4.79
N LYS A 164 3.44 18.33 5.76
CA LYS A 164 4.66 18.61 6.55
C LYS A 164 5.94 18.67 5.70
N GLN A 165 6.08 17.81 4.68
CA GLN A 165 7.23 17.88 3.76
C GLN A 165 7.25 19.20 3.00
N MET A 166 6.08 19.65 2.54
CA MET A 166 5.94 20.90 1.80
C MET A 166 6.35 22.08 2.67
N PHE A 167 5.88 22.18 3.92
CA PHE A 167 6.28 23.25 4.84
C PHE A 167 7.77 23.22 5.20
N GLY A 168 8.37 22.03 5.37
CA GLY A 168 9.80 21.90 5.67
C GLY A 168 10.71 22.39 4.54
N ASN A 169 10.29 22.22 3.28
CA ASN A 169 11.06 22.63 2.11
C ASN A 169 11.06 24.16 1.85
N TYR A 170 10.14 24.91 2.46
CA TYR A 170 10.08 26.38 2.34
C TYR A 170 10.87 27.13 3.43
N MET A 171 11.57 26.42 4.30
CA MET A 171 12.26 26.99 5.46
C MET A 171 13.80 26.85 5.40
N LEU A 172 14.34 26.48 4.23
CA LEU A 172 15.75 26.44 3.87
C LEU A 172 16.02 27.35 2.67
#